data_AF-R7H864-F1
#
_entry.id   AF-R7H864-F1
#
_cell.length_a   1.000
_cell.length_b   1.000
_cell.length_c   1.000
_cell.angle_alpha   90.00
_cell.angle_beta   90.00
_cell.angle_gamma   90.00
#
_symmetry.space_group_name_H-M   'P 1'
#
loop_
_entity.id
_entity.type
_entity.pdbx_description
1 polymer ?
#
loop_
_entity_poly.entity_id
_entity_poly.type
_entity_poly.pdbx_seq_one_letter_code
_entity_poly.pdbx_strand_id
1 'polypeptide(L)'
;MVIPFLVWGLVVMPFIVRRDSFSCFSTIAKELALQPDTGAWFLISLFCIQVYFLLFCLFANTLKCKTQMNAETISLAVVFGVLLWGHKILNMCCPNLPGGSFYMPERYVFFFFLGYSFNRYLVRQLYKKWIVLVSALVFVALVRYYTFGNDPYKLQMLCGIFASIIVLHIARAIDQVKSLETCKEKLVLYGKNSLVIYLTHFPIIMLLQNEVRLDTDAIAGIPLFIIVAVVSVPVCAICTFWGRLVSENSLFDKLLYGRSKKNINK
;
A
#
# COMPACT_ATOMS: atom_id res chain seq x y z
N MET A 1 12.46 -4.46 6.03
CA MET A 1 11.03 -4.25 6.34
C MET A 1 10.76 -4.28 7.85
N VAL A 2 11.16 -5.31 8.60
CA VAL A 2 10.97 -5.36 10.08
C VAL A 2 11.59 -4.16 10.80
N ILE A 3 12.83 -3.80 10.43
CA ILE A 3 13.55 -2.69 11.08
C ILE A 3 12.85 -1.34 10.80
N PRO A 4 12.55 -0.94 9.55
CA PRO A 4 11.75 0.26 9.26
C PRO A 4 10.40 0.27 9.94
N PHE A 5 9.72 -0.88 10.01
CA PHE A 5 8.43 -1.02 10.68
C PHE A 5 8.53 -0.64 12.16
N LEU A 6 9.50 -1.21 12.88
CA LEU A 6 9.71 -0.90 14.29
C LEU A 6 10.17 0.54 14.51
N VAL A 7 11.12 1.02 13.70
CA VAL A 7 11.65 2.39 13.83
C VAL A 7 10.57 3.42 13.54
N TRP A 8 9.81 3.28 12.45
CA TRP A 8 8.76 4.26 12.14
C TRP A 8 7.52 4.11 13.00
N GLY A 9 7.05 2.88 13.25
CA GLY A 9 5.84 2.62 14.00
C GLY A 9 5.97 2.89 15.50
N LEU A 10 7.09 2.49 16.12
CA LEU A 10 7.24 2.56 17.58
C LEU A 10 8.10 3.74 18.05
N VAL A 11 9.01 4.23 17.21
CA VAL A 11 9.92 5.31 17.61
C VAL A 11 9.48 6.61 16.98
N VAL A 12 9.40 6.72 15.66
CA VAL A 12 9.21 8.00 14.97
C VAL A 12 7.76 8.53 15.05
N MET A 13 6.76 7.68 14.82
CA MET A 13 5.34 8.10 14.80
C MET A 13 4.84 8.71 16.13
N PRO A 14 5.15 8.16 17.32
CA PRO A 14 4.75 8.77 18.58
C PRO A 14 5.28 10.20 18.79
N PHE A 15 6.51 10.49 18.35
CA PHE A 15 7.09 11.84 18.44
C PHE A 15 6.49 12.81 17.41
N ILE A 16 6.08 12.31 16.25
CA ILE A 16 5.46 13.11 15.19
C ILE A 16 4.00 13.43 15.56
N VAL A 17 3.20 12.44 15.94
CA VAL A 17 1.73 12.56 16.07
C VAL A 17 1.26 13.35 17.31
N ARG A 18 2.16 13.69 18.27
CA ARG A 18 1.86 14.55 19.44
C ARG A 18 0.46 14.29 20.04
N ARG A 19 0.17 13.02 20.39
CA ARG A 19 -0.93 12.72 21.32
C ARG A 19 -0.35 12.59 22.72
N ASP A 20 -0.87 13.38 23.65
CA ASP A 20 -0.38 13.54 25.03
C ASP A 20 -0.43 12.26 25.91
N SER A 21 -0.76 11.09 25.34
CA SER A 21 -1.12 9.87 26.08
C SER A 21 -0.23 8.66 25.81
N PHE A 22 0.97 8.82 25.23
CA PHE A 22 1.91 7.70 25.03
C PHE A 22 2.90 7.56 26.19
N SER A 23 2.40 7.18 27.37
CA SER A 23 3.22 7.05 28.59
C SER A 23 3.95 5.72 28.74
N CYS A 24 3.66 4.69 27.92
CA CYS A 24 4.33 3.39 27.98
C CYS A 24 4.44 2.70 26.61
N PHE A 25 5.56 2.00 26.37
CA PHE A 25 5.85 1.26 25.14
C PHE A 25 4.80 0.18 24.83
N SER A 26 4.24 -0.47 25.85
CA SER A 26 3.15 -1.44 25.69
C SER A 26 1.84 -0.79 25.22
N THR A 27 1.56 0.43 25.69
CA THR A 27 0.41 1.24 25.26
C THR A 27 0.59 1.70 23.82
N ILE A 28 1.81 2.09 23.40
CA ILE A 28 2.11 2.44 22.00
C ILE A 28 1.89 1.24 21.08
N ALA A 29 2.43 0.06 21.42
CA ALA A 29 2.26 -1.14 20.60
C ALA A 29 0.80 -1.58 20.50
N LYS A 30 0.04 -1.43 21.59
CA LYS A 30 -1.39 -1.71 21.65
C LYS A 30 -2.18 -0.70 20.82
N GLU A 31 -1.96 0.60 20.97
CA GLU A 31 -2.61 1.64 20.16
C GLU A 31 -2.24 1.57 18.68
N LEU A 32 -0.99 1.21 18.33
CA LEU A 32 -0.57 1.02 16.94
C LEU A 32 -1.27 -0.20 16.29
N ALA A 33 -1.60 -1.22 17.09
CA ALA A 33 -2.36 -2.38 16.66
C ALA A 33 -3.89 -2.15 16.65
N LEU A 34 -4.39 -1.25 17.49
CA LEU A 34 -5.82 -0.96 17.68
C LEU A 34 -6.34 0.26 16.90
N GLN A 35 -5.48 1.25 16.60
CA GLN A 35 -5.80 2.50 15.90
C GLN A 35 -4.80 2.78 14.76
N PRO A 36 -4.86 2.00 13.67
CA PRO A 36 -3.92 2.09 12.54
C PRO A 36 -4.02 3.41 11.77
N ASP A 37 -5.16 4.11 11.88
CA ASP A 37 -5.46 5.35 11.14
C ASP A 37 -4.41 6.46 11.36
N THR A 38 -3.56 6.31 12.38
CA THR A 38 -2.35 7.12 12.61
C THR A 38 -1.17 6.69 11.71
N GLY A 39 -1.28 6.87 10.39
CA GLY A 39 -0.14 6.96 9.43
C GLY A 39 0.77 5.74 9.23
N ALA A 40 0.84 4.79 10.15
CA ALA A 40 1.71 3.60 10.07
C ALA A 40 0.97 2.35 9.57
N TRP A 41 -0.35 2.40 9.38
CA TRP A 41 -1.15 1.24 8.94
C TRP A 41 -0.65 0.60 7.66
N PHE A 42 -0.15 1.39 6.71
CA PHE A 42 0.38 0.86 5.45
C PHE A 42 1.63 0.02 5.68
N LEU A 43 2.52 0.42 6.61
CA LEU A 43 3.70 -0.37 6.97
C LEU A 43 3.33 -1.66 7.68
N ILE A 44 2.34 -1.61 8.59
CA ILE A 44 1.78 -2.82 9.23
C ILE A 44 1.25 -3.75 8.14
N SER A 45 0.43 -3.22 7.23
CA SER A 45 -0.20 -3.98 6.15
C SER A 45 0.85 -4.61 5.24
N LEU A 46 1.86 -3.84 4.81
CA LEU A 46 2.96 -4.34 3.98
C LEU A 46 3.78 -5.42 4.68
N PHE A 47 4.06 -5.25 5.97
CA PHE A 47 4.78 -6.25 6.75
C PHE A 47 3.99 -7.56 6.83
N CYS A 48 2.71 -7.50 7.18
CA CYS A 48 1.84 -8.66 7.22
C CYS A 48 1.74 -9.34 5.86
N ILE A 49 1.52 -8.57 4.78
CA ILE A 49 1.51 -9.09 3.40
C ILE A 49 2.81 -9.85 3.11
N GLN A 50 3.97 -9.29 3.49
CA GLN A 50 5.26 -9.93 3.25
C GLN A 50 5.42 -11.25 4.00
N VAL A 51 4.96 -11.31 5.26
CA VAL A 51 4.98 -12.54 6.07
C VAL A 51 4.08 -13.60 5.43
N TYR A 52 2.85 -13.24 5.06
CA TYR A 52 1.92 -14.16 4.40
C TYR A 52 2.43 -14.59 3.03
N PHE A 53 3.09 -13.72 2.27
CA PHE A 53 3.69 -14.07 1.00
C PHE A 53 4.88 -15.02 1.17
N LEU A 54 5.68 -14.85 2.22
CA LEU A 54 6.77 -15.78 2.53
C LEU A 54 6.21 -17.16 2.91
N LEU A 55 5.16 -17.21 3.74
CA LEU A 55 4.46 -18.46 4.06
C LEU A 55 3.89 -19.12 2.80
N PHE A 56 3.22 -18.34 1.94
CA PHE A 56 2.72 -18.80 0.65
C PHE A 56 3.83 -19.44 -0.20
N CYS A 57 4.97 -18.77 -0.36
CA CYS A 57 6.10 -19.28 -1.13
C CYS A 57 6.68 -20.56 -0.51
N LEU A 58 6.80 -20.62 0.82
CA LEU A 58 7.25 -21.83 1.51
C LEU A 58 6.31 -23.00 1.24
N PHE A 59 5.01 -22.83 1.42
CA PHE A 59 4.03 -23.89 1.15
C PHE A 59 4.04 -24.29 -0.33
N ALA A 60 4.04 -23.32 -1.25
CA ALA A 60 3.98 -23.58 -2.68
C ALA A 60 5.20 -24.37 -3.17
N ASN A 61 6.38 -24.11 -2.59
CA ASN A 61 7.62 -24.82 -2.95
C ASN A 61 7.77 -26.18 -2.25
N THR A 62 7.09 -26.39 -1.12
CA THR A 62 7.16 -27.66 -0.37
C THR A 62 6.14 -28.68 -0.87
N LEU A 63 5.03 -28.21 -1.44
CA LEU A 63 3.97 -29.06 -1.98
C LEU A 63 4.40 -29.72 -3.29
N LYS A 64 4.45 -31.06 -3.29
CA LYS A 64 4.65 -31.85 -4.51
C LYS A 64 3.33 -31.97 -5.28
N CYS A 65 3.00 -30.95 -6.07
CA CYS A 65 1.82 -30.97 -6.95
C CYS A 65 2.21 -31.23 -8.42
N LYS A 66 1.26 -31.77 -9.19
CA LYS A 66 1.41 -32.03 -10.63
C LYS A 66 1.68 -30.74 -11.43
N THR A 67 1.17 -29.60 -10.96
CA THR A 67 1.39 -28.29 -11.57
C THR A 67 1.67 -27.24 -10.49
N GLN A 68 2.49 -26.25 -10.83
CA GLN A 68 2.81 -25.12 -9.97
C GLN A 68 1.55 -24.32 -9.60
N MET A 69 0.60 -24.18 -10.53
CA MET A 69 -0.67 -23.49 -10.29
C MET A 69 -1.51 -24.17 -9.21
N ASN A 70 -1.50 -25.50 -9.14
CA ASN A 70 -2.22 -26.25 -8.10
C ASN A 70 -1.54 -26.07 -6.74
N ALA A 71 -0.20 -26.12 -6.68
CA ALA A 71 0.55 -25.86 -5.45
C ALA A 71 0.27 -24.44 -4.92
N GLU A 72 0.24 -23.44 -5.80
CA GLU A 72 -0.06 -22.05 -5.42
C GLU A 72 -1.51 -21.87 -4.98
N THR A 73 -2.48 -22.52 -5.65
CA THR A 73 -3.89 -22.46 -5.25
C THR A 73 -4.10 -23.07 -3.86
N ILE A 74 -3.50 -24.23 -3.60
CA ILE A 74 -3.55 -24.87 -2.29
C ILE A 74 -2.86 -24.01 -1.23
N SER A 75 -1.68 -23.46 -1.53
CA SER A 75 -0.95 -22.58 -0.62
C SER A 75 -1.73 -21.31 -0.29
N LEU A 76 -2.42 -20.74 -1.27
CA LEU A 76 -3.29 -19.60 -1.10
C LEU A 76 -4.46 -19.96 -0.17
N ALA A 77 -5.13 -21.10 -0.39
CA ALA A 77 -6.19 -21.58 0.49
C ALA A 77 -5.71 -21.80 1.94
N VAL A 78 -4.49 -22.35 2.13
CA VAL A 78 -3.87 -22.52 3.45
C VAL A 78 -3.61 -21.16 4.11
N VAL A 79 -3.02 -20.21 3.39
CA VAL A 79 -2.73 -18.86 3.92
C VAL A 79 -4.01 -18.13 4.34
N PHE A 80 -5.06 -18.18 3.51
CA PHE A 80 -6.37 -17.62 3.89
C PHE A 80 -7.01 -18.37 5.06
N GLY A 81 -6.87 -19.70 5.11
CA GLY A 81 -7.34 -20.51 6.22
C GLY A 81 -6.70 -20.09 7.55
N VAL A 82 -5.37 -19.94 7.57
CA VAL A 82 -4.60 -19.46 8.75
C VAL A 82 -5.01 -18.05 9.14
N LEU A 83 -5.21 -17.16 8.16
CA LEU A 83 -5.59 -15.77 8.38
C LEU A 83 -6.99 -15.66 9.02
N LEU A 84 -7.99 -16.38 8.48
CA LEU A 84 -9.35 -16.44 9.05
C LEU A 84 -9.38 -17.11 10.43
N TRP A 85 -8.58 -18.16 10.63
CA TRP A 85 -8.44 -18.81 11.94
C TRP A 85 -7.82 -17.87 12.96
N GLY A 86 -6.77 -17.14 12.59
CA GLY A 86 -6.13 -16.14 13.45
C GLY A 86 -7.11 -15.05 13.87
N HIS A 87 -7.90 -14.53 12.93
CA HIS A 87 -8.96 -13.55 13.23
C HIS A 87 -9.98 -14.09 14.25
N LYS A 88 -10.44 -15.33 14.06
CA LYS A 88 -11.39 -15.98 14.98
C LYS A 88 -10.82 -16.16 16.38
N ILE A 89 -9.59 -16.65 16.51
CA ILE A 89 -8.92 -16.83 17.81
C ILE A 89 -8.75 -15.48 18.52
N LEU A 90 -8.34 -14.46 17.78
CA LEU A 90 -8.09 -13.14 18.34
C LEU A 90 -9.37 -12.47 18.87
N ASN A 91 -10.47 -12.61 18.14
CA ASN A 91 -11.80 -12.16 18.60
C ASN A 91 -12.26 -12.89 19.86
N MET A 92 -11.90 -14.18 20.03
CA MET A 92 -12.21 -14.94 21.25
C MET A 92 -11.34 -14.49 22.43
N CYS A 93 -10.05 -14.23 22.22
CA CYS A 93 -9.12 -13.83 23.28
C CYS A 93 -9.31 -12.38 23.75
N CYS A 94 -9.85 -11.50 22.91
CA CYS A 94 -10.00 -10.08 23.22
C CYS A 94 -11.39 -9.55 22.83
N PRO A 95 -12.47 -9.96 23.54
CA PRO A 95 -13.86 -9.67 23.16
C PRO A 95 -14.29 -8.20 23.38
N ASN A 96 -13.60 -7.45 24.24
CA ASN A 96 -13.99 -6.09 24.66
C ASN A 96 -13.24 -4.97 23.92
N LEU A 97 -12.67 -5.23 22.74
CA LEU A 97 -12.06 -4.16 21.93
C LEU A 97 -13.18 -3.27 21.36
N PRO A 98 -13.21 -1.97 21.70
CA PRO A 98 -14.14 -1.03 21.07
C PRO A 98 -13.73 -0.90 19.60
N GLY A 99 -14.59 -1.36 18.69
CA GLY A 99 -14.34 -1.30 17.25
C GLY A 99 -13.95 -2.62 16.58
N GLY A 100 -14.47 -3.77 17.03
CA GLY A 100 -14.91 -4.88 16.15
C GLY A 100 -13.94 -5.57 15.16
N SER A 101 -12.68 -5.16 15.02
CA SER A 101 -11.66 -5.95 14.37
C SER A 101 -10.30 -5.43 14.81
N PHE A 102 -9.46 -6.29 15.36
CA PHE A 102 -8.02 -6.11 15.20
C PHE A 102 -7.78 -5.80 13.72
N TYR A 103 -7.01 -4.75 13.40
CA TYR A 103 -6.74 -4.39 12.02
C TYR A 103 -5.96 -5.52 11.35
N MET A 104 -6.73 -6.44 10.80
CA MET A 104 -6.24 -7.62 10.12
C MET A 104 -6.25 -7.20 8.66
N PRO A 105 -5.09 -7.15 7.99
CA PRO A 105 -5.00 -6.63 6.64
C PRO A 105 -5.57 -7.61 5.61
N GLU A 106 -6.59 -8.40 5.96
CA GLU A 106 -7.20 -9.45 5.13
C GLU A 106 -7.55 -8.93 3.74
N ARG A 107 -8.13 -7.73 3.69
CA ARG A 107 -8.46 -7.05 2.42
C ARG A 107 -7.21 -6.77 1.60
N TYR A 108 -6.17 -6.21 2.22
CA TYR A 108 -4.92 -5.89 1.53
C TYR A 108 -4.14 -7.14 1.11
N VAL A 109 -4.12 -8.16 1.96
CA VAL A 109 -3.56 -9.49 1.67
C VAL A 109 -4.32 -10.13 0.51
N PHE A 110 -5.65 -10.04 0.52
CA PHE A 110 -6.50 -10.49 -0.59
C PHE A 110 -6.21 -9.78 -1.90
N PHE A 111 -6.23 -8.45 -1.92
CA PHE A 111 -5.92 -7.70 -3.14
C PHE A 111 -4.48 -7.93 -3.60
N PHE A 112 -3.53 -8.13 -2.68
CA PHE A 112 -2.16 -8.45 -3.02
C PHE A 112 -2.05 -9.81 -3.72
N PHE A 113 -2.64 -10.87 -3.15
CA PHE A 113 -2.61 -12.20 -3.77
C PHE A 113 -3.41 -12.26 -5.07
N LEU A 114 -4.54 -11.55 -5.12
CA LEU A 114 -5.32 -11.37 -6.33
C LEU A 114 -4.47 -10.70 -7.43
N GLY A 115 -3.79 -9.58 -7.11
CA GLY A 115 -2.87 -8.91 -8.01
C GLY A 115 -1.69 -9.79 -8.44
N TYR A 116 -1.12 -10.58 -7.52
CA TYR A 116 -0.07 -11.55 -7.81
C TYR A 116 -0.52 -12.62 -8.82
N SER A 117 -1.67 -13.25 -8.58
CA SER A 117 -2.25 -14.25 -9.47
C SER A 117 -2.59 -13.65 -10.84
N PHE A 118 -3.15 -12.43 -10.86
CA PHE A 118 -3.42 -11.72 -12.11
C PHE A 118 -2.14 -11.47 -12.90
N ASN A 119 -1.09 -10.96 -12.26
CA ASN A 119 0.18 -10.69 -12.93
C ASN A 119 0.86 -11.97 -13.47
N ARG A 120 0.79 -13.07 -12.71
CA ARG A 120 1.46 -14.32 -13.08
C ARG A 120 0.73 -15.10 -14.18
N TYR A 121 -0.60 -15.15 -14.13
CA TYR A 121 -1.38 -16.04 -14.99
C TYR A 121 -2.24 -15.31 -16.03
N LEU A 122 -2.72 -14.11 -15.72
CA LEU A 122 -3.76 -13.43 -16.50
C LEU A 122 -3.30 -12.12 -17.14
N VAL A 123 -2.06 -11.68 -16.89
CA VAL A 123 -1.57 -10.38 -17.38
C VAL A 123 -1.66 -10.29 -18.91
N ARG A 124 -1.34 -11.37 -19.62
CA ARG A 124 -1.45 -11.46 -21.08
C ARG A 124 -2.89 -11.31 -21.56
N GLN A 125 -3.86 -11.80 -20.79
CA GLN A 125 -5.27 -11.65 -21.11
C GLN A 125 -5.73 -10.22 -20.86
N LEU A 126 -5.36 -9.63 -19.72
CA LEU A 126 -5.71 -8.26 -19.35
C LEU A 126 -5.33 -7.25 -20.43
N TYR A 127 -4.22 -7.48 -21.15
CA TYR A 127 -3.76 -6.60 -22.23
C TYR A 127 -4.55 -6.65 -23.55
N LYS A 128 -5.60 -7.46 -23.66
CA LYS A 128 -6.42 -7.51 -24.87
C LYS A 128 -7.26 -6.22 -24.97
N LYS A 129 -7.23 -5.57 -26.13
CA LYS A 129 -7.95 -4.29 -26.40
C LYS A 129 -9.44 -4.35 -26.01
N TRP A 130 -10.11 -5.48 -26.25
CA TRP A 130 -11.52 -5.68 -25.88
C TRP A 130 -11.78 -5.60 -24.38
N ILE A 131 -10.82 -6.02 -23.54
CA ILE A 131 -10.97 -5.95 -22.07
C ILE A 131 -10.99 -4.50 -21.61
N VAL A 132 -10.19 -3.61 -22.22
CA VAL A 132 -10.22 -2.17 -21.94
C VAL A 132 -11.58 -1.58 -22.27
N LEU A 133 -12.11 -1.92 -23.45
CA LEU A 133 -13.38 -1.39 -23.91
C LEU A 133 -14.53 -1.84 -22.98
N VAL A 134 -14.57 -3.12 -22.63
CA VAL A 134 -15.55 -3.64 -21.65
C VAL A 134 -15.35 -2.97 -20.29
N SER A 135 -14.11 -2.83 -19.82
CA SER A 135 -13.82 -2.20 -18.52
C SER A 135 -14.21 -0.74 -18.48
N ALA A 136 -14.00 0.01 -19.57
CA ALA A 136 -14.41 1.41 -19.70
C ALA A 136 -15.93 1.55 -19.70
N LEU A 137 -16.65 0.71 -20.45
CA LEU A 137 -18.11 0.72 -20.47
C LEU A 137 -18.69 0.42 -19.08
N VAL A 138 -18.18 -0.62 -18.41
CA VAL A 138 -18.63 -0.97 -17.07
C VAL A 138 -18.26 0.12 -16.06
N PHE A 139 -17.07 0.70 -16.14
CA PHE A 139 -16.65 1.79 -15.26
C PHE A 139 -17.56 3.02 -15.41
N VAL A 140 -17.85 3.46 -16.64
CA VAL A 140 -18.76 4.59 -16.89
C VAL A 140 -20.19 4.31 -16.39
N ALA A 141 -20.65 3.07 -16.48
CA ALA A 141 -21.94 2.68 -15.92
C ALA A 141 -21.94 2.73 -14.39
N LEU A 142 -20.89 2.20 -13.74
CA LEU A 142 -20.79 2.11 -12.29
C LEU A 142 -20.50 3.46 -11.62
N VAL A 143 -19.71 4.34 -12.25
CA VAL A 143 -19.29 5.61 -11.63
C VAL A 143 -20.46 6.53 -11.32
N ARG A 144 -21.57 6.41 -12.06
CA ARG A 144 -22.80 7.18 -11.82
C ARG A 144 -23.47 6.85 -10.50
N TYR A 145 -23.25 5.63 -10.01
CA TYR A 145 -23.80 5.14 -8.75
C TYR A 145 -22.77 5.24 -7.62
N TYR A 146 -21.55 5.69 -7.92
CA TYR A 146 -20.46 5.75 -6.96
C TYR A 146 -20.29 7.15 -6.40
N THR A 147 -20.38 7.23 -5.08
CA THR A 147 -20.12 8.34 -4.18
C THR A 147 -19.04 7.90 -3.21
N PHE A 148 -17.96 8.68 -3.17
CA PHE A 148 -16.79 8.36 -2.37
C PHE A 148 -17.17 8.33 -0.87
N GLY A 149 -16.82 7.25 -0.18
CA GLY A 149 -17.01 7.11 1.28
C GLY A 149 -18.40 6.66 1.74
N ASN A 150 -19.45 6.84 0.94
CA ASN A 150 -20.83 6.49 1.35
C ASN A 150 -21.33 5.15 0.79
N ASP A 151 -20.79 4.68 -0.33
CA ASP A 151 -21.36 3.52 -1.01
C ASP A 151 -20.94 2.15 -0.47
N PRO A 152 -21.76 1.11 -0.66
CA PRO A 152 -21.46 -0.24 -0.22
C PRO A 152 -20.13 -0.75 -0.80
N TYR A 153 -19.38 -1.47 0.04
CA TYR A 153 -18.03 -1.98 -0.26
C TYR A 153 -17.91 -2.70 -1.61
N LYS A 154 -18.95 -3.43 -2.04
CA LYS A 154 -18.98 -4.14 -3.32
C LYS A 154 -18.87 -3.21 -4.51
N LEU A 155 -19.57 -2.07 -4.46
CA LEU A 155 -19.56 -1.08 -5.54
C LEU A 155 -18.20 -0.39 -5.60
N GLN A 156 -17.65 -0.01 -4.46
CA GLN A 156 -16.31 0.58 -4.38
C GLN A 156 -15.24 -0.37 -4.97
N MET A 157 -15.33 -1.65 -4.64
CA MET A 157 -14.42 -2.67 -5.16
C MET A 157 -14.56 -2.86 -6.68
N LEU A 158 -15.78 -2.97 -7.19
CA LEU A 158 -16.02 -3.12 -8.64
C LEU A 158 -15.51 -1.90 -9.41
N CYS A 159 -15.85 -0.70 -8.98
CA CYS A 159 -15.32 0.55 -9.56
C CYS A 159 -13.78 0.54 -9.55
N GLY A 160 -13.16 0.17 -8.43
CA GLY A 160 -11.70 0.10 -8.29
C GLY A 160 -11.03 -0.90 -9.23
N ILE A 161 -11.62 -2.09 -9.42
CA ILE A 161 -11.10 -3.11 -10.35
C ILE A 161 -11.09 -2.57 -11.78
N PHE A 162 -12.22 -2.06 -12.27
CA PHE A 162 -12.31 -1.55 -13.65
C PHE A 162 -11.46 -0.30 -13.87
N ALA A 163 -11.41 0.61 -12.89
CA ALA A 163 -10.50 1.75 -12.92
C ALA A 163 -9.03 1.30 -13.02
N SER A 164 -8.63 0.29 -12.25
CA SER A 164 -7.27 -0.24 -12.26
C SER A 164 -6.89 -0.83 -13.62
N ILE A 165 -7.81 -1.53 -14.29
CA ILE A 165 -7.58 -2.07 -15.64
C ILE A 165 -7.38 -0.92 -16.65
N ILE A 166 -8.18 0.15 -16.57
CA ILE A 166 -8.05 1.33 -17.43
C ILE A 166 -6.68 2.00 -17.20
N VAL A 167 -6.32 2.24 -15.93
CA VAL A 167 -5.03 2.85 -15.55
C VAL A 167 -3.85 2.01 -16.03
N LEU A 168 -3.92 0.68 -15.93
CA LEU A 168 -2.87 -0.22 -16.43
C LEU A 168 -2.63 -0.06 -17.94
N HIS A 169 -3.71 0.13 -18.72
CA HIS A 169 -3.60 0.35 -20.16
C HIS A 169 -3.10 1.75 -20.51
N ILE A 170 -3.51 2.77 -19.77
CA ILE A 170 -2.97 4.12 -19.89
C ILE A 170 -1.46 4.11 -19.61
N ALA A 171 -1.03 3.45 -18.53
CA ALA A 171 0.38 3.32 -18.18
C ALA A 171 1.19 2.65 -19.30
N ARG A 172 0.65 1.61 -19.92
CA ARG A 172 1.29 0.95 -21.07
C ARG A 172 1.33 1.81 -22.32
N ALA A 173 0.26 2.57 -22.60
CA ALA A 173 0.24 3.50 -23.72
C ALA A 173 1.29 4.60 -23.53
N ILE A 174 1.41 5.14 -22.32
CA ILE A 174 2.45 6.11 -21.94
C ILE A 174 3.84 5.49 -22.13
N ASP A 175 4.03 4.23 -21.72
CA ASP A 175 5.31 3.51 -21.85
C ASP A 175 5.80 3.38 -23.31
N GLN A 176 4.90 3.42 -24.30
CA GLN A 176 5.25 3.37 -25.72
C GLN A 176 5.69 4.73 -26.30
N VAL A 177 5.39 5.84 -25.61
CA VAL A 177 5.68 7.19 -26.11
C VAL A 177 7.12 7.58 -25.80
N LYS A 178 7.98 7.69 -26.83
CA LYS A 178 9.40 8.05 -26.66
C LYS A 178 9.64 9.45 -26.09
N SER A 179 8.81 10.43 -26.44
CA SER A 179 8.95 11.81 -25.95
C SER A 179 8.78 11.96 -24.43
N LEU A 180 8.24 10.95 -23.75
CA LEU A 180 8.02 10.95 -22.30
C LEU A 180 9.13 10.23 -21.51
N GLU A 181 10.23 9.85 -22.14
CA GLU A 181 11.30 9.06 -21.52
C GLU A 181 11.83 9.69 -20.22
N THR A 182 12.12 10.98 -20.20
CA THR A 182 12.55 11.70 -18.99
C THR A 182 11.48 11.71 -17.88
N CYS A 183 10.20 11.77 -18.25
CA CYS A 183 9.10 11.70 -17.29
C CYS A 183 8.96 10.29 -16.70
N LYS A 184 9.12 9.25 -17.54
CA LYS A 184 9.13 7.84 -17.11
C LYS A 184 10.26 7.56 -16.15
N GLU A 185 11.47 8.03 -16.44
CA GLU A 185 12.62 7.86 -15.55
C GLU A 185 12.36 8.46 -14.16
N LYS A 186 11.76 9.66 -14.11
CA LYS A 186 11.36 10.28 -12.83
C LYS A 186 10.26 9.49 -12.13
N LEU A 187 9.23 9.03 -12.84
CA LEU A 187 8.16 8.20 -12.27
C LEU A 187 8.70 6.87 -11.73
N VAL A 188 9.60 6.21 -12.46
CA VAL A 188 10.28 4.98 -12.01
C VAL A 188 11.15 5.26 -10.79
N LEU A 189 11.85 6.40 -10.75
CA LEU A 189 12.62 6.82 -9.58
C LEU A 189 11.72 7.03 -8.35
N TYR A 190 10.57 7.69 -8.52
CA TYR A 190 9.58 7.85 -7.45
C TYR A 190 9.03 6.49 -7.01
N GLY A 191 8.71 5.60 -7.94
CA GLY A 191 8.26 4.24 -7.65
C GLY A 191 9.28 3.42 -6.85
N LYS A 192 10.57 3.45 -7.23
CA LYS A 192 11.66 2.79 -6.50
C LYS A 192 11.85 3.36 -5.08
N ASN A 193 11.52 4.63 -4.89
CA ASN A 193 11.60 5.31 -3.61
C ASN A 193 10.22 5.45 -2.93
N SER A 194 9.20 4.73 -3.37
CA SER A 194 7.82 4.84 -2.84
C SER A 194 7.75 4.66 -1.33
N LEU A 195 8.48 3.68 -0.78
CA LEU A 195 8.56 3.48 0.67
C LEU A 195 9.21 4.68 1.38
N VAL A 196 10.28 5.23 0.79
CA VAL A 196 10.96 6.41 1.34
C VAL A 196 9.99 7.60 1.34
N ILE A 197 9.30 7.84 0.22
CA ILE A 197 8.31 8.91 0.08
C ILE A 197 7.18 8.74 1.08
N TYR A 198 6.64 7.52 1.21
CA TYR A 198 5.60 7.21 2.18
C TYR A 198 6.05 7.47 3.63
N LEU A 199 7.31 7.25 3.97
CA LEU A 199 7.79 7.50 5.32
C LEU A 199 8.07 9.00 5.55
N THR A 200 8.73 9.66 4.60
CA THR A 200 9.17 11.04 4.74
C THR A 200 8.10 12.09 4.46
N HIS A 201 7.00 11.75 3.79
CA HIS A 201 5.94 12.72 3.57
C HIS A 201 5.19 13.10 4.86
N PHE A 202 5.14 12.22 5.88
CA PHE A 202 4.48 12.51 7.16
C PHE A 202 5.05 13.75 7.88
N PRO A 203 6.36 13.85 8.14
CA PRO A 203 6.92 15.05 8.76
C PRO A 203 6.77 16.29 7.87
N ILE A 204 6.84 16.16 6.55
CA ILE A 204 6.64 17.28 5.61
C ILE A 204 5.21 17.81 5.71
N ILE A 205 4.21 16.92 5.68
CA ILE A 205 2.80 17.28 5.80
C ILE A 205 2.51 17.86 7.18
N MET A 206 3.12 17.34 8.24
CA MET A 206 2.95 17.92 9.58
C MET A 206 3.49 19.34 9.71
N LEU A 207 4.61 19.66 9.04
CA LEU A 207 5.10 21.05 8.97
C LEU A 207 4.12 21.97 8.22
N LEU A 208 3.38 21.44 7.24
CA LEU A 208 2.36 22.16 6.47
C LEU A 208 1.00 22.24 7.20
N GLN A 209 0.69 21.29 8.09
CA GLN A 209 -0.61 21.14 8.75
C GLN A 209 -0.97 22.27 9.71
N ASN A 210 0.00 23.06 10.16
CA ASN A 210 -0.29 24.18 11.05
C ASN A 210 -1.05 25.33 10.37
N GLU A 211 -1.16 25.40 9.03
CA GLU A 211 -1.76 26.57 8.37
C GLU A 211 -2.76 26.29 7.22
N VAL A 212 -2.88 25.08 6.69
CA VAL A 212 -3.74 24.83 5.50
C VAL A 212 -4.76 23.73 5.74
N ARG A 213 -5.97 24.11 6.16
CA ARG A 213 -7.16 23.24 6.10
C ARG A 213 -7.85 23.48 4.76
N LEU A 214 -7.74 22.51 3.85
CA LEU A 214 -8.54 22.50 2.62
C LEU A 214 -9.97 22.08 2.98
N ASP A 215 -10.93 22.96 2.70
CA ASP A 215 -12.35 22.60 2.76
C ASP A 215 -12.67 21.70 1.57
N THR A 216 -12.69 20.38 1.82
CA THR A 216 -12.90 19.35 0.81
C THR A 216 -14.32 19.32 0.26
N ASP A 217 -15.27 19.95 0.95
CA ASP A 217 -16.68 19.94 0.55
C ASP A 217 -16.99 21.05 -0.48
N ALA A 218 -16.13 22.08 -0.54
CA ALA A 218 -16.27 23.20 -1.47
C ALA A 218 -15.64 22.96 -2.86
N ILE A 219 -14.77 21.96 -3.00
CA ILE A 219 -13.98 21.73 -4.21
C ILE A 219 -14.50 20.49 -4.94
N ALA A 220 -14.95 20.66 -6.19
CA ALA A 220 -15.32 19.53 -7.04
C ALA A 220 -14.15 18.54 -7.22
N GLY A 221 -14.48 17.24 -7.33
CA GLY A 221 -13.47 16.17 -7.28
C GLY A 221 -12.38 16.23 -8.38
N ILE A 222 -12.70 16.73 -9.59
CA ILE A 222 -11.72 16.86 -10.68
C ILE A 222 -10.69 17.98 -10.37
N PRO A 223 -11.09 19.21 -10.03
CA PRO A 223 -10.16 20.23 -9.54
C PRO A 223 -9.31 19.76 -8.36
N LEU A 224 -9.90 19.08 -7.39
CA LEU A 224 -9.17 18.53 -6.24
C LEU A 224 -8.10 17.53 -6.71
N PHE A 225 -8.44 16.63 -7.62
CA PHE A 225 -7.48 15.67 -8.20
C PHE A 225 -6.32 16.37 -8.90
N ILE A 226 -6.59 17.42 -9.69
CA ILE A 226 -5.54 18.18 -10.39
C ILE A 226 -4.63 18.88 -9.38
N ILE A 227 -5.19 19.56 -8.37
CA ILE A 227 -4.43 20.27 -7.34
C ILE A 227 -3.54 19.28 -6.59
N VAL A 228 -4.11 18.15 -6.13
CA VAL A 228 -3.35 17.11 -5.41
C VAL A 228 -2.28 16.51 -6.31
N ALA A 229 -2.56 16.24 -7.59
CA ALA A 229 -1.57 15.71 -8.52
C ALA A 229 -0.41 16.68 -8.71
N VAL A 230 -0.68 17.98 -8.91
CA VAL A 230 0.36 19.00 -9.08
C VAL A 230 1.20 19.16 -7.81
N VAL A 231 0.58 19.18 -6.63
CA VAL A 231 1.27 19.29 -5.33
C VAL A 231 2.04 18.02 -4.98
N SER A 232 1.59 16.84 -5.42
CA SER A 232 2.26 15.58 -5.13
C SER A 232 3.65 15.49 -5.77
N VAL A 233 3.88 16.11 -6.92
CA VAL A 233 5.17 16.07 -7.64
C VAL A 233 6.30 16.73 -6.85
N PRO A 234 6.20 17.99 -6.37
CA PRO A 234 7.24 18.61 -5.56
C PRO A 234 7.43 17.90 -4.22
N VAL A 235 6.35 17.42 -3.58
CA VAL A 235 6.47 16.63 -2.34
C VAL A 235 7.27 15.35 -2.58
N CYS A 236 6.96 14.60 -3.65
CA CYS A 236 7.74 13.42 -4.04
C CYS A 236 9.22 13.77 -4.28
N ALA A 237 9.50 14.88 -4.96
CA ALA A 237 10.86 15.33 -5.22
C ALA A 237 11.63 15.62 -3.92
N ILE A 238 11.05 16.39 -3.00
CA ILE A 238 11.62 16.71 -1.69
C ILE A 238 11.87 15.42 -0.89
N CYS A 239 10.89 14.52 -0.83
CA CYS A 239 11.01 13.24 -0.16
C CYS A 239 12.16 12.39 -0.72
N THR A 240 12.31 12.33 -2.05
CA THR A 240 13.41 11.58 -2.67
C THR A 240 14.78 12.21 -2.44
N PHE A 241 14.86 13.54 -2.39
CA PHE A 241 16.08 14.27 -2.06
C PHE A 241 16.50 13.99 -0.62
N TRP A 242 15.58 14.09 0.34
CA TRP A 242 15.81 13.71 1.73
C TRP A 242 16.23 12.25 1.87
N GLY A 243 15.57 11.35 1.15
CA GLY A 243 15.95 9.93 1.10
C GLY A 243 17.40 9.71 0.66
N ARG A 244 17.88 10.48 -0.34
CA ARG A 244 19.26 10.40 -0.81
C ARG A 244 20.24 10.91 0.25
N LEU A 245 19.97 12.04 0.89
CA LEU A 245 20.80 12.57 1.98
C LEU A 245 20.92 11.57 3.14
N VAL A 246 19.81 10.98 3.55
CA VAL A 246 19.83 9.95 4.61
C VAL A 246 20.59 8.70 4.18
N SER A 247 20.55 8.34 2.89
CA SER A 247 21.27 7.19 2.35
C SER A 247 22.81 7.32 2.35
N GLU A 248 23.33 8.54 2.54
CA GLU A 248 24.76 8.76 2.74
C GLU A 248 25.24 8.09 4.04
N ASN A 249 24.39 8.07 5.07
CA ASN A 249 24.65 7.37 6.31
C ASN A 249 24.06 5.95 6.31
N SER A 250 24.93 4.94 6.25
CA SER A 250 24.53 3.52 6.15
C SER A 250 23.67 3.03 7.32
N LEU A 251 23.88 3.56 8.54
CA LEU A 251 23.08 3.23 9.72
C LEU A 251 21.66 3.78 9.61
N PHE A 252 21.51 5.05 9.23
CA PHE A 252 20.20 5.67 9.08
C PHE A 252 19.41 5.09 7.90
N ASP A 253 20.07 4.79 6.78
CA ASP A 253 19.43 4.13 5.62
C ASP A 253 18.86 2.74 5.99
N LYS A 254 19.63 1.97 6.78
CA LYS A 254 19.22 0.65 7.26
C LYS A 254 18.10 0.73 8.30
N LEU A 255 18.16 1.69 9.22
CA LEU A 255 17.17 1.86 10.28
C LEU A 255 15.84 2.39 9.74
N LEU A 256 15.88 3.48 8.96
CA LEU A 256 14.68 4.19 8.51
C LEU A 256 14.05 3.56 7.27
N TYR A 257 14.85 3.06 6.32
CA TYR A 257 14.34 2.55 5.04
C TYR A 257 14.62 1.06 4.82
N GLY A 258 15.42 0.43 5.69
CA GLY A 258 15.68 -1.00 5.61
C GLY A 258 16.58 -1.37 4.45
N ARG A 259 17.23 -0.37 3.83
CA ARG A 259 18.22 -0.56 2.78
C ARG A 259 19.54 -0.89 3.43
N SER A 260 20.03 -2.09 3.18
CA SER A 260 21.42 -2.41 3.48
C SER A 260 22.23 -2.08 2.24
N LYS A 261 23.16 -1.13 2.33
CA LYS A 261 24.32 -1.12 1.44
C LYS A 261 25.05 -2.45 1.68
N LYS A 262 24.68 -3.51 0.98
CA LYS A 262 25.67 -4.56 0.70
C LYS A 262 26.76 -3.80 -0.04
N ASN A 263 27.96 -3.80 0.51
CA ASN A 263 29.14 -3.39 -0.23
C ASN A 263 29.15 -4.23 -1.52
N ILE A 264 28.63 -3.66 -2.60
CA ILE A 264 29.06 -4.02 -3.96
C ILE A 264 30.38 -3.27 -4.13
N ASN A 265 31.38 -3.68 -3.36
CA ASN A 265 32.76 -3.29 -3.58
C ASN A 265 33.46 -4.56 -4.06
N LYS A 266 33.64 -4.60 -5.39
CA LYS A 266 34.49 -5.50 -6.19
C LYS A 266 34.11 -6.97 -6.21
#